data_AF-A0A316HPD1-F1
#
_entry.id   AF-A0A316HPD1-F1
#
_cell.length_a   1.000
_cell.length_b   1.000
_cell.length_c   1.000
_cell.angle_alpha   90.00
_cell.angle_beta   90.00
_cell.angle_gamma   90.00
#
_symmetry.space_group_name_H-M   'P 1'
#
loop_
_entity.id
_entity.type
_entity.pdbx_description
1 polymer ?
#
loop_
_entity_poly.entity_id
_entity_poly.type
_entity_poly.pdbx_seq_one_letter_code
_entity_poly.pdbx_strand_id
1 'polypeptide(L)'
;MTTARAAGRLISRSEIVERACSWLRDSVPYSQTRFHQNEHGIYRADCSGFVSMAWGLPGKPEARHGGLDTRGLVLVSSLIAPEELRAGDVIIRSEGTSETRHVVIFAAWAEEPGRYWAYEQAGGHRTRLRSVTYPYETGARLYTPRRYVSVLEA
;
A
#
# COMPACT_ATOMS: atom_id res chain seq x y z
N MET A 1 -8.94 -28.28 10.59
CA MET A 1 -8.67 -26.91 11.07
C MET A 1 -7.86 -26.21 9.98
N THR A 2 -8.50 -25.34 9.21
CA THR A 2 -7.90 -24.72 8.02
C THR A 2 -6.88 -23.68 8.47
N THR A 3 -5.61 -23.95 8.24
CA THR A 3 -4.50 -23.00 8.43
C THR A 3 -4.75 -21.76 7.59
N ALA A 4 -5.18 -20.67 8.23
CA ALA A 4 -5.04 -19.33 7.68
C ALA A 4 -3.56 -19.14 7.38
N ARG A 5 -3.20 -19.14 6.09
CA ARG A 5 -1.89 -18.73 5.60
C ARG A 5 -1.66 -17.34 6.17
N ALA A 6 -0.83 -17.24 7.22
CA ALA A 6 -0.78 -16.08 8.09
C ALA A 6 -0.57 -14.80 7.27
N ALA A 7 -1.65 -14.04 7.07
CA ALA A 7 -1.52 -12.61 6.92
C ALA A 7 -0.73 -12.15 8.15
N GLY A 8 0.28 -11.31 7.93
CA GLY A 8 1.29 -11.00 8.94
C GLY A 8 0.71 -10.49 10.27
N ARG A 9 1.61 -10.09 11.18
CA ARG A 9 1.26 -9.52 12.49
C ARG A 9 0.05 -8.56 12.41
N LEU A 10 -0.85 -8.68 13.39
CA LEU A 10 -1.94 -7.71 13.60
C LEU A 10 -1.36 -6.31 13.79
N ILE A 11 -1.92 -5.33 13.06
CA ILE A 11 -1.39 -3.97 12.99
C ILE A 11 -2.55 -2.96 13.10
N SER A 12 -2.35 -1.85 13.81
CA SER A 12 -3.35 -0.78 13.88
C SER A 12 -3.29 0.14 12.66
N ARG A 13 -4.37 0.88 12.40
CA ARG A 13 -4.38 1.91 11.35
C ARG A 13 -3.36 3.02 11.61
N SER A 14 -3.23 3.45 12.87
CA SER A 14 -2.24 4.45 13.26
C SER A 14 -0.83 3.98 12.92
N GLU A 15 -0.51 2.71 13.20
CA GLU A 15 0.80 2.17 12.89
C GLU A 15 1.02 2.09 11.37
N ILE A 16 0.02 1.69 10.57
CA ILE A 16 0.14 1.70 9.10
C ILE A 16 0.47 3.11 8.59
N VAL A 17 -0.21 4.13 9.11
CA VAL A 17 0.02 5.53 8.73
C VAL A 17 1.39 6.03 9.19
N GLU A 18 1.82 5.71 10.42
CA GLU A 18 3.15 6.07 10.94
C GLU A 18 4.26 5.48 10.07
N ARG A 19 4.11 4.20 9.69
CA ARG A 19 5.02 3.51 8.77
C ARG A 19 5.01 4.16 7.40
N ALA A 20 3.85 4.50 6.83
CA ALA A 20 3.77 5.23 5.56
C ALA A 20 4.48 6.61 5.63
N CYS A 21 4.30 7.33 6.74
CA CYS A 21 4.96 8.60 7.01
C CYS A 21 6.50 8.47 7.10
N SER A 22 7.04 7.33 7.53
CA SER A 22 8.51 7.14 7.58
C SER A 22 9.15 7.31 6.20
N TRP A 23 8.56 6.75 5.15
CA TRP A 23 9.08 6.90 3.79
C TRP A 23 8.84 8.30 3.22
N LEU A 24 7.75 8.95 3.63
CA LEU A 24 7.49 10.33 3.27
C LEU A 24 8.58 11.25 3.85
N ARG A 25 8.95 11.06 5.12
CA ARG A 25 10.03 11.80 5.79
C ARG A 25 11.39 11.55 5.13
N ASP A 26 11.69 10.30 4.81
CA ASP A 26 12.93 9.92 4.11
C ASP A 26 12.94 10.36 2.64
N SER A 27 11.78 10.77 2.12
CA SER A 27 11.56 11.11 0.73
C SER A 27 12.07 9.99 -0.18
N VAL A 28 11.65 8.73 0.00
CA VAL A 28 12.27 7.59 -0.69
C VAL A 28 12.07 7.69 -2.21
N PRO A 29 13.13 7.62 -3.05
CA PRO A 29 12.99 7.64 -4.51
C PRO A 29 12.41 6.32 -5.04
N TYR A 30 11.48 6.40 -6.00
CA TYR A 30 10.92 5.21 -6.63
C TYR A 30 11.96 4.39 -7.38
N SER A 31 11.96 3.08 -7.19
CA SER A 31 12.72 2.13 -7.98
C SER A 31 12.14 0.73 -7.88
N GLN A 32 11.96 0.09 -9.03
CA GLN A 32 11.57 -1.33 -9.07
C GLN A 32 12.72 -2.30 -8.76
N THR A 33 13.97 -1.83 -8.69
CA THR A 33 15.15 -2.69 -8.49
C THR A 33 15.91 -2.39 -7.21
N ARG A 34 15.75 -1.18 -6.64
CA ARG A 34 16.39 -0.80 -5.38
C ARG A 34 15.51 -1.11 -4.17
N PHE A 35 16.17 -1.15 -3.02
CA PHE A 35 15.55 -1.34 -1.73
C PHE A 35 15.77 -0.10 -0.87
N HIS A 36 14.81 0.15 0.01
CA HIS A 36 14.92 1.12 1.09
C HIS A 36 14.98 0.38 2.43
N GLN A 37 15.85 0.84 3.31
CA GLN A 37 15.98 0.34 4.67
C GLN A 37 15.65 1.45 5.65
N ASN A 38 14.78 1.15 6.61
CA ASN A 38 14.48 2.02 7.74
C ASN A 38 14.23 1.19 9.01
N GLU A 39 13.72 1.79 10.08
CA GLU A 39 13.40 1.14 11.36
C GLU A 39 12.38 0.00 11.24
N HIS A 40 11.67 -0.08 10.12
CA HIS A 40 10.63 -1.07 9.86
C HIS A 40 11.11 -2.27 9.05
N GLY A 41 12.33 -2.22 8.50
CA GLY A 41 12.95 -3.31 7.74
C GLY A 41 13.47 -2.85 6.37
N ILE A 42 13.71 -3.84 5.49
CA ILE A 42 14.23 -3.62 4.13
C ILE A 42 13.15 -4.05 3.12
N TYR A 43 12.71 -3.12 2.27
CA TYR A 43 11.63 -3.36 1.29
C TYR A 43 11.99 -2.76 -0.07
N ARG A 44 11.41 -3.29 -1.16
CA ARG A 44 11.60 -2.70 -2.51
C ARG A 44 11.05 -1.29 -2.55
N ALA A 45 11.80 -0.35 -3.11
CA ALA A 45 11.42 1.06 -3.16
C ALA A 45 10.37 1.36 -4.26
N ASP A 46 9.40 0.47 -4.45
CA ASP A 46 8.32 0.62 -5.43
C ASP A 46 6.94 0.68 -4.76
N CYS A 47 5.86 0.75 -5.56
CA CYS A 47 4.49 0.88 -5.04
C CYS A 47 4.11 -0.28 -4.11
N SER A 48 4.40 -1.52 -4.50
CA SER A 48 4.04 -2.70 -3.73
C SER A 48 4.92 -2.92 -2.49
N GLY A 49 6.21 -2.58 -2.57
CA GLY A 49 7.12 -2.64 -1.44
C GLY A 49 6.82 -1.56 -0.39
N PHE A 50 6.40 -0.36 -0.83
CA PHE A 50 5.92 0.70 0.06
C PHE A 50 4.70 0.24 0.87
N VAL A 51 3.68 -0.31 0.21
CA VAL A 51 2.48 -0.84 0.90
C VAL A 51 2.85 -2.02 1.80
N SER A 52 3.72 -2.91 1.34
CA SER A 52 4.19 -4.03 2.16
C SER A 52 4.88 -3.57 3.43
N MET A 53 5.69 -2.51 3.34
CA MET A 53 6.33 -1.88 4.50
C MET A 53 5.29 -1.27 5.44
N ALA A 54 4.32 -0.51 4.90
CA ALA A 54 3.27 0.13 5.67
C ALA A 54 2.36 -0.88 6.38
N TRP A 55 2.01 -1.99 5.74
CA TRP A 55 1.25 -3.08 6.36
C TRP A 55 2.08 -4.03 7.25
N GLY A 56 3.39 -3.81 7.35
CA GLY A 56 4.29 -4.64 8.15
C GLY A 56 4.36 -6.09 7.67
N LEU A 57 4.23 -6.32 6.36
CA LEU A 57 4.27 -7.65 5.78
C LEU A 57 5.66 -8.26 5.93
N PRO A 58 5.77 -9.53 6.34
CA PRO A 58 7.05 -10.23 6.34
C PRO A 58 7.54 -10.46 4.90
N GLY A 59 8.86 -10.62 4.74
CA GLY A 59 9.43 -11.16 3.50
C GLY A 59 9.04 -12.62 3.32
N LYS A 60 9.18 -13.15 2.08
CA LYS A 60 9.18 -14.61 1.90
C LYS A 60 10.34 -15.18 2.73
N PRO A 61 10.21 -16.38 3.35
CA PRO A 61 11.26 -16.96 4.19
C PRO A 61 12.65 -17.04 3.54
N GLU A 62 12.70 -17.10 2.21
CA GLU A 62 13.94 -17.18 1.41
C GLU A 62 14.36 -15.84 0.76
N ALA A 63 13.51 -14.81 0.76
CA ALA A 63 13.80 -13.54 0.09
C ALA A 63 14.31 -12.51 1.10
N ARG A 64 15.54 -12.04 0.90
CA ARG A 64 16.22 -10.99 1.70
C ARG A 64 15.59 -9.59 1.56
N HIS A 65 14.31 -9.51 1.24
CA HIS A 65 13.59 -8.28 0.95
C HIS A 65 12.11 -8.44 1.29
N GLY A 66 11.62 -7.65 2.24
CA GLY A 66 10.27 -7.74 2.80
C GLY A 66 9.17 -7.51 1.75
N GLY A 67 8.04 -8.20 1.91
CA GLY A 67 6.79 -7.85 1.23
C GLY A 67 6.33 -8.72 0.07
N LEU A 68 5.23 -8.25 -0.53
CA LEU A 68 4.51 -8.86 -1.65
C LEU A 68 4.52 -7.91 -2.86
N ASP A 69 4.34 -8.47 -4.06
CA ASP A 69 4.03 -7.68 -5.23
C ASP A 69 2.54 -7.24 -5.22
N THR A 70 2.13 -6.40 -6.16
CA THR A 70 0.76 -5.87 -6.24
C THR A 70 -0.30 -6.98 -6.31
N ARG A 71 0.01 -8.13 -6.91
CA ARG A 71 -0.91 -9.28 -6.94
C ARG A 71 -0.97 -9.99 -5.58
N GLY A 72 0.16 -10.16 -4.92
CA GLY A 72 0.22 -10.72 -3.57
C GLY A 72 -0.54 -9.86 -2.55
N LEU A 73 -0.52 -8.54 -2.68
CA LEU A 73 -1.30 -7.63 -1.83
C LEU A 73 -2.81 -7.92 -1.90
N VAL A 74 -3.33 -8.34 -3.06
CA VAL A 74 -4.74 -8.75 -3.22
C VAL A 74 -5.04 -10.01 -2.41
N LEU A 75 -4.09 -10.93 -2.27
CA LEU A 75 -4.27 -12.20 -1.54
C LEU A 75 -4.29 -12.03 -0.02
N VAL A 76 -3.79 -10.90 0.50
CA VAL A 76 -3.77 -10.57 1.93
C VAL A 76 -4.71 -9.41 2.27
N SER A 77 -5.62 -9.06 1.38
CA SER A 77 -6.61 -8.01 1.60
C SER A 77 -8.00 -8.45 1.14
N SER A 78 -9.05 -7.87 1.72
CA SER A 78 -10.44 -8.05 1.28
C SER A 78 -10.89 -6.84 0.46
N LEU A 79 -11.81 -7.05 -0.48
CA LEU A 79 -12.52 -5.94 -1.14
C LEU A 79 -13.40 -5.24 -0.09
N ILE A 80 -13.50 -3.91 -0.19
CA ILE A 80 -14.41 -3.09 0.64
C ILE A 80 -15.23 -2.17 -0.27
N ALA A 81 -16.32 -1.61 0.24
CA ALA A 81 -17.01 -0.53 -0.46
C ALA A 81 -16.21 0.78 -0.37
N PRO A 82 -16.32 1.69 -1.35
CA PRO A 82 -15.63 2.99 -1.31
C PRO A 82 -15.95 3.79 -0.04
N GLU A 83 -17.19 3.73 0.44
CA GLU A 83 -17.68 4.45 1.61
C GLU A 83 -17.08 3.90 2.92
N GLU A 84 -16.54 2.68 2.89
CA GLU A 84 -15.88 2.07 4.03
C GLU A 84 -14.41 2.45 4.15
N LEU A 85 -13.83 3.14 3.14
CA LEU A 85 -12.42 3.50 3.12
C LEU A 85 -12.00 4.24 4.40
N ARG A 86 -10.94 3.74 5.01
CA ARG A 86 -10.31 4.29 6.21
C ARG A 86 -8.80 4.37 6.02
N ALA A 87 -8.15 5.22 6.80
CA ALA A 87 -6.70 5.38 6.76
C ALA A 87 -5.98 4.02 6.83
N GLY A 88 -5.04 3.79 5.91
CA GLY A 88 -4.28 2.54 5.81
C GLY A 88 -4.89 1.48 4.87
N ASP A 89 -6.13 1.65 4.42
CA ASP A 89 -6.69 0.88 3.30
C ASP A 89 -5.98 1.27 1.99
N VAL A 90 -6.10 0.46 0.95
CA VAL A 90 -5.45 0.72 -0.34
C VAL A 90 -6.44 0.82 -1.48
N ILE A 91 -6.07 1.58 -2.50
CA ILE A 91 -6.71 1.57 -3.81
C ILE A 91 -5.72 0.94 -4.79
N ILE A 92 -6.08 -0.20 -5.37
CA ILE A 92 -5.14 -1.08 -6.07
C ILE A 92 -5.63 -1.48 -7.46
N ARG A 93 -4.72 -1.36 -8.44
CA ARG A 93 -4.81 -1.98 -9.76
C ARG A 93 -3.82 -3.14 -9.81
N SER A 94 -4.33 -4.36 -9.67
CA SER A 94 -3.53 -5.59 -9.68
C SER A 94 -3.38 -6.23 -11.07
N GLU A 95 -4.21 -5.82 -12.03
CA GLU A 95 -4.17 -6.27 -13.42
C GLU A 95 -3.19 -5.45 -14.27
N GLY A 96 -2.58 -6.09 -15.27
CA GLY A 96 -1.59 -5.50 -16.17
C GLY A 96 -0.17 -6.02 -15.96
N THR A 97 0.81 -5.24 -16.40
CA THR A 97 2.26 -5.47 -16.34
C THR A 97 2.90 -4.83 -15.09
N SER A 98 4.21 -5.04 -14.87
CA SER A 98 4.97 -4.33 -13.83
C SER A 98 4.88 -2.80 -13.95
N GLU A 99 4.69 -2.29 -15.17
CA GLU A 99 4.63 -0.84 -15.44
C GLU A 99 3.25 -0.24 -15.24
N THR A 100 2.20 -1.06 -15.25
CA THR A 100 0.81 -0.58 -15.26
C THR A 100 0.06 -0.90 -13.97
N ARG A 101 0.50 -1.92 -13.23
CA ARG A 101 0.00 -2.18 -11.88
C ARG A 101 0.44 -1.07 -10.93
N HIS A 102 -0.44 -0.70 -10.03
CA HIS A 102 -0.16 0.36 -9.08
C HIS A 102 -1.03 0.21 -7.84
N VAL A 103 -0.55 0.78 -6.75
CA VAL A 103 -1.25 0.78 -5.46
C VAL A 103 -0.87 2.03 -4.68
N VAL A 104 -1.87 2.61 -4.03
CA VAL A 104 -1.70 3.75 -3.11
C VAL A 104 -2.38 3.44 -1.78
N ILE A 105 -1.93 4.10 -0.71
CA ILE A 105 -2.53 3.99 0.61
C ILE A 105 -3.46 5.18 0.81
N PHE A 106 -4.73 4.90 1.10
CA PHE A 106 -5.72 5.91 1.47
C PHE A 106 -5.36 6.54 2.82
N ALA A 107 -5.28 7.87 2.88
CA ALA A 107 -5.10 8.61 4.11
C ALA A 107 -6.44 9.14 4.64
N ALA A 108 -7.16 9.91 3.83
CA ALA A 108 -8.47 10.48 4.17
C ALA A 108 -9.17 10.99 2.90
N TRP A 109 -10.49 11.14 2.93
CA TRP A 109 -11.21 11.93 1.92
C TRP A 109 -10.77 13.39 1.98
N ALA A 110 -10.67 14.04 0.82
CA ALA A 110 -10.36 15.46 0.73
C ALA A 110 -11.66 16.28 0.84
N GLU A 111 -11.51 17.59 1.10
CA GLU A 111 -12.66 18.52 1.09
C GLU A 111 -13.30 18.62 -0.30
N GLU A 112 -12.48 18.54 -1.35
CA GLU A 112 -12.97 18.50 -2.73
C GLU A 112 -13.69 17.16 -3.00
N PRO A 113 -14.98 17.19 -3.40
CA PRO A 113 -15.75 15.98 -3.64
C PRO A 113 -15.10 15.07 -4.69
N GLY A 114 -15.10 13.77 -4.40
CA GLY A 114 -14.54 12.76 -5.30
C GLY A 114 -13.01 12.67 -5.27
N ARG A 115 -12.34 13.35 -4.33
CA ARG A 115 -10.89 13.26 -4.14
C ARG A 115 -10.50 12.78 -2.75
N TYR A 116 -9.33 12.16 -2.66
CA TYR A 116 -8.77 11.68 -1.41
C TYR A 116 -7.27 11.97 -1.32
N TRP A 117 -6.76 12.11 -0.10
CA TRP A 117 -5.35 12.15 0.18
C TRP A 117 -4.78 10.73 0.17
N ALA A 118 -3.69 10.53 -0.57
CA ALA A 118 -3.04 9.24 -0.76
C ALA A 118 -1.55 9.32 -0.48
N TYR A 119 -1.02 8.38 0.30
CA TYR A 119 0.41 8.12 0.33
C TYR A 119 0.78 7.25 -0.87
N GLU A 120 1.81 7.65 -1.61
CA GLU A 120 2.15 7.03 -2.87
C GLU A 120 3.65 6.93 -3.09
N GLN A 121 4.05 5.79 -3.64
CA GLN A 121 5.36 5.55 -4.23
C GLN A 121 5.14 5.19 -5.72
N ALA A 122 5.52 6.08 -6.64
CA ALA A 122 5.24 5.96 -8.07
C ALA A 122 6.43 6.37 -8.95
N GLY A 123 6.52 5.79 -10.15
CA GLY A 123 7.60 6.03 -11.11
C GLY A 123 7.84 7.52 -11.38
N GLY A 124 9.11 7.93 -11.44
CA GLY A 124 9.50 9.32 -11.67
C GLY A 124 9.35 10.24 -10.45
N HIS A 125 8.97 9.70 -9.29
CA HIS A 125 8.71 10.47 -8.09
C HIS A 125 9.42 9.91 -6.85
N ARG A 126 9.42 10.71 -5.79
CA ARG A 126 9.76 10.29 -4.43
C ARG A 126 8.45 10.04 -3.68
N THR A 127 8.51 9.37 -2.53
CA THR A 127 7.34 9.17 -1.68
C THR A 127 6.64 10.50 -1.40
N ARG A 128 5.31 10.51 -1.58
CA ARG A 128 4.50 11.73 -1.49
C ARG A 128 3.15 11.46 -0.85
N LEU A 129 2.62 12.48 -0.19
CA LEU A 129 1.21 12.59 0.14
C LEU A 129 0.58 13.54 -0.88
N ARG A 130 -0.43 13.10 -1.62
CA ARG A 130 -1.08 13.94 -2.64
C ARG A 130 -2.59 13.74 -2.71
N SER A 131 -3.30 14.72 -3.25
CA SER A 131 -4.73 14.61 -3.55
C SER A 131 -4.93 13.90 -4.90
N VAL A 132 -5.81 12.90 -4.92
CA VAL A 132 -6.07 11.99 -6.06
C VAL A 132 -7.56 11.94 -6.35
N THR A 133 -7.95 11.99 -7.62
CA THR A 133 -9.34 11.73 -8.04
C THR A 133 -9.67 10.25 -7.89
N TYR A 134 -10.77 9.94 -7.18
CA TYR A 134 -11.20 8.57 -6.96
C TYR A 134 -11.69 7.87 -8.24
N PRO A 135 -11.37 6.58 -8.45
CA PRO A 135 -10.47 5.74 -7.63
C PRO A 135 -8.99 6.04 -7.90
N TYR A 136 -8.65 6.43 -9.14
CA TYR A 136 -7.33 6.91 -9.52
C TYR A 136 -7.44 7.66 -10.86
N GLU A 137 -6.53 8.60 -11.13
CA GLU A 137 -6.62 9.54 -12.27
C GLU A 137 -6.60 8.85 -13.64
N THR A 138 -5.86 7.73 -13.76
CA THR A 138 -5.73 6.98 -15.01
C THR A 138 -6.12 5.52 -14.81
N GLY A 139 -6.86 4.96 -15.77
CA GLY A 139 -7.31 3.57 -15.68
C GLY A 139 -8.29 3.29 -14.55
N ALA A 140 -9.08 4.29 -14.14
CA ALA A 140 -9.98 4.27 -12.99
C ALA A 140 -10.77 2.95 -12.80
N ARG A 141 -11.35 2.40 -13.87
CA ARG A 141 -12.17 1.17 -13.84
C ARG A 141 -11.42 -0.08 -13.36
N LEU A 142 -10.09 -0.04 -13.31
CA LEU A 142 -9.23 -1.17 -12.92
C LEU A 142 -8.77 -1.10 -11.46
N TYR A 143 -9.10 -0.02 -10.75
CA TYR A 143 -8.74 0.15 -9.35
C TYR A 143 -9.87 -0.30 -8.44
N THR A 144 -9.50 -1.04 -7.40
CA THR A 144 -10.44 -1.53 -6.38
C THR A 144 -9.96 -1.12 -4.99
N PRO A 145 -10.85 -0.65 -4.10
CA PRO A 145 -10.51 -0.38 -2.71
C PRO A 145 -10.43 -1.69 -1.92
N ARG A 146 -9.37 -1.86 -1.13
CA ARG A 146 -9.11 -3.08 -0.36
C ARG A 146 -8.57 -2.78 1.03
N ARG A 147 -8.94 -3.66 1.96
CA ARG A 147 -8.50 -3.60 3.35
C ARG A 147 -7.59 -4.76 3.70
N TYR A 148 -6.48 -4.48 4.37
CA TYR A 148 -5.58 -5.51 4.86
C TYR A 148 -6.29 -6.41 5.89
N VAL A 149 -6.21 -7.74 5.74
CA VAL A 149 -7.01 -8.66 6.58
C VAL A 149 -6.53 -8.74 8.03
N SER A 150 -5.30 -8.32 8.33
CA SER A 150 -4.75 -8.27 9.70
C SER A 150 -4.78 -6.86 10.30
N VAL A 151 -5.53 -5.91 9.73
CA VAL A 151 -5.71 -4.59 10.37
C VAL A 151 -6.67 -4.71 11.54
N LEU A 152 -6.29 -4.10 12.67
CA LEU A 152 -7.18 -3.94 13.81
C LEU A 152 -8.14 -2.78 13.53
N GLU A 153 -9.45 -3.08 13.54
CA GLU A 153 -10.50 -2.06 13.57
C GLU A 153 -10.60 -1.55 15.02
N ALA A 154 -9.79 -0.56 15.35
CA ALA A 154 -9.97 0.24 16.56
C ALA A 154 -10.97 1.36 16.30
#